data_AF-A0A183CT48-F1
#
_entry.id   AF-A0A183CT48-F1
#
_cell.length_a   1.000
_cell.length_b   1.000
_cell.length_c   1.000
_cell.angle_alpha   90.00
_cell.angle_beta   90.00
_cell.angle_gamma   90.00
#
_symmetry.space_group_name_H-M   'P 1'
#
loop_
_entity.id
_entity.type
_entity.pdbx_description
1 polymer ?
#
loop_
_entity_poly.entity_id
_entity_poly.type
_entity_poly.pdbx_seq_one_letter_code
_entity_poly.pdbx_strand_id
1 'polypeptide(L)'
;QVPRATGIETLNEAVDRLVTDVGRERWTQVDVHISPSMICVFESAGARRQIASCRVRYLSFLGFGRDVKHCAFIVAQSFDHFVCYVFYADPSASSLAKTIEAACKLRYQKVMDAHLPESGK
;
A
#
# COMPACT_ATOMS: atom_id res chain seq x y z
N GLN A 1 -11.54 -2.23 -5.76
CA GLN A 1 -12.01 -3.23 -4.78
C GLN A 1 -11.50 -4.60 -5.15
N VAL A 2 -11.22 -5.46 -4.17
CA VAL A 2 -10.81 -6.86 -4.33
C VAL A 2 -11.63 -7.76 -3.38
N PRO A 3 -11.82 -9.05 -3.69
CA PRO A 3 -12.71 -9.94 -2.92
C PRO A 3 -12.10 -10.45 -1.61
N ARG A 4 -10.78 -10.36 -1.43
CA ARG A 4 -10.07 -10.90 -0.26
C ARG A 4 -9.11 -9.86 0.31
N ALA A 5 -8.92 -9.89 1.63
CA ALA A 5 -7.97 -9.03 2.33
C ALA A 5 -6.50 -9.35 1.99
N THR A 6 -6.21 -10.58 1.58
CA THR A 6 -4.86 -11.09 1.36
C THR A 6 -4.79 -12.03 0.15
N GLY A 7 -3.58 -12.48 -0.16
CA GLY A 7 -3.33 -13.50 -1.18
C GLY A 7 -2.68 -12.90 -2.43
N ILE A 8 -1.63 -13.58 -2.90
CA ILE A 8 -0.87 -13.15 -4.07
C ILE A 8 -1.68 -13.30 -5.36
N GLU A 9 -2.62 -14.25 -5.44
CA GLU A 9 -3.52 -14.34 -6.59
C GLU A 9 -4.45 -13.12 -6.64
N THR A 10 -5.07 -12.76 -5.52
CA THR A 10 -5.93 -11.56 -5.39
C THR A 10 -5.19 -10.29 -5.81
N LEU A 11 -3.93 -10.16 -5.39
CA LEU A 11 -3.10 -9.02 -5.73
C LEU A 11 -2.77 -9.00 -7.23
N ASN A 12 -2.30 -10.12 -7.79
CA ASN A 12 -1.94 -10.20 -9.20
C ASN A 12 -3.13 -9.95 -10.12
N GLU A 13 -4.30 -10.53 -9.82
CA GLU A 13 -5.53 -10.28 -10.59
C GLU A 13 -5.90 -8.79 -10.60
N ALA A 14 -5.73 -8.09 -9.46
CA ALA A 14 -5.99 -6.67 -9.37
C ALA A 14 -5.00 -5.83 -10.17
N VAL A 15 -3.71 -6.20 -10.15
CA VAL A 15 -2.64 -5.56 -10.94
C VAL A 15 -2.92 -5.76 -12.43
N ASP A 16 -3.09 -7.01 -12.87
CA ASP A 16 -3.29 -7.39 -14.27
C ASP A 16 -4.51 -6.64 -14.84
N ARG A 17 -5.64 -6.65 -14.11
CA ARG A 17 -6.85 -5.92 -14.50
C ARG A 17 -6.61 -4.42 -14.66
N LEU A 18 -5.97 -3.76 -13.70
CA LEU A 18 -5.75 -2.31 -13.78
C LEU A 18 -4.77 -1.93 -14.89
N VAL A 19 -3.73 -2.74 -15.12
CA VAL A 19 -2.76 -2.50 -16.20
C VAL A 19 -3.45 -2.64 -17.56
N THR A 20 -4.28 -3.66 -17.75
CA THR A 20 -5.01 -3.90 -19.01
C THR A 20 -6.13 -2.88 -19.25
N ASP A 21 -6.96 -2.59 -18.24
CA ASP A 21 -8.18 -1.79 -18.42
C ASP A 21 -7.90 -0.28 -18.48
N VAL A 22 -6.91 0.20 -17.73
CA VAL A 22 -6.61 1.63 -17.61
C VAL A 22 -5.61 2.08 -18.68
N GLY A 23 -4.66 1.25 -19.10
CA GLY A 23 -3.60 1.70 -20.01
C GLY A 23 -2.64 2.71 -19.37
N ARG A 24 -1.36 2.67 -19.77
CA ARG A 24 -0.29 3.44 -19.11
C ARG A 24 -0.42 4.94 -19.31
N GLU A 25 -1.05 5.36 -20.41
CA GLU A 25 -1.29 6.75 -20.79
C GLU A 25 -2.27 7.48 -19.85
N ARG A 26 -3.09 6.73 -19.11
CA ARG A 26 -4.03 7.29 -18.13
C ARG A 26 -3.53 7.17 -16.69
N TRP A 27 -2.30 6.68 -16.49
CA TRP A 27 -1.72 6.61 -15.14
C TRP A 27 -1.36 7.99 -14.62
N THR A 28 -1.67 8.22 -13.35
CA THR A 28 -1.33 9.47 -12.65
C THR A 28 0.04 9.34 -12.00
N GLN A 29 0.91 10.33 -12.22
CA GLN A 29 2.17 10.44 -11.48
C GLN A 29 1.87 10.87 -10.03
N VAL A 30 2.46 10.19 -9.06
CA VAL A 30 2.12 10.37 -7.64
C VAL A 30 3.33 10.51 -6.73
N ASP A 31 3.17 11.32 -5.68
CA ASP A 31 4.04 11.38 -4.53
C ASP A 31 3.43 10.52 -3.41
N VAL A 32 4.21 9.59 -2.85
CA VAL A 32 3.75 8.71 -1.77
C VAL A 32 4.46 9.07 -0.46
N HIS A 33 3.68 9.60 0.48
CA HIS A 33 4.15 9.96 1.82
C HIS A 33 3.83 8.84 2.79
N ILE A 34 4.86 8.29 3.44
CA ILE A 34 4.73 7.11 4.30
C ILE A 34 5.19 7.44 5.71
N SER A 35 4.34 7.12 6.68
CA SER A 35 4.63 7.16 8.11
C SER A 35 4.14 5.86 8.75
N PRO A 36 4.57 5.51 9.98
CA PRO A 36 4.06 4.31 10.66
C PRO A 36 2.53 4.34 10.92
N SER A 37 1.87 5.50 10.90
CA SER A 37 0.41 5.57 11.10
C SER A 37 -0.37 5.58 9.79
N MET A 38 0.20 6.15 8.73
CA MET A 38 -0.54 6.51 7.53
C MET A 38 0.34 6.51 6.26
N ILE A 39 -0.26 6.08 5.16
CA ILE A 39 0.25 6.20 3.79
C ILE A 39 -0.68 7.18 3.05
N CYS A 40 -0.14 8.28 2.54
CA CYS A 40 -0.89 9.25 1.75
C CYS A 40 -0.32 9.31 0.33
N VAL A 41 -1.21 9.31 -0.66
CA VAL A 41 -0.88 9.40 -2.08
C VAL A 41 -1.41 10.73 -2.60
N PHE A 42 -0.51 11.51 -3.19
CA PHE A 42 -0.82 12.81 -3.77
C PHE A 42 -0.51 12.76 -5.26
N GLU A 43 -1.33 13.43 -6.06
CA GLU A 43 -0.98 13.70 -7.45
C GLU A 43 0.27 14.60 -7.50
N SER A 44 1.30 14.19 -8.24
CA SER A 44 2.54 14.98 -8.34
C SER A 44 2.37 16.22 -9.21
N ALA A 45 1.45 16.18 -10.18
CA ALA A 45 1.16 17.29 -11.07
C ALA A 45 0.06 18.20 -10.51
N GLY A 46 0.15 19.50 -10.76
CA GLY A 46 -0.90 20.46 -10.37
C GLY A 46 -0.94 20.77 -8.86
N ALA A 47 -2.15 20.80 -8.27
CA ALA A 47 -2.41 21.31 -6.93
C ALA A 47 -2.03 20.36 -5.78
N ARG A 48 -1.28 19.28 -6.07
CA ARG A 48 -0.85 18.27 -5.09
C ARG A 48 -2.03 17.67 -4.30
N ARG A 49 -3.12 17.39 -5.01
CA ARG A 49 -4.35 16.86 -4.42
C ARG A 49 -4.10 15.48 -3.82
N GLN A 50 -4.57 15.26 -2.59
CA GLN A 50 -4.58 13.93 -1.99
C GLN A 50 -5.62 13.05 -2.70
N ILE A 51 -5.18 11.96 -3.31
CA ILE A 51 -6.04 11.01 -4.03
C ILE A 51 -6.32 9.75 -3.21
N ALA A 52 -5.46 9.41 -2.26
CA ALA A 52 -5.70 8.32 -1.32
C ALA A 52 -5.03 8.59 0.04
N SER A 53 -5.65 8.08 1.10
CA SER A 53 -5.03 8.00 2.42
C SER A 53 -5.44 6.69 3.09
N CYS A 54 -4.45 5.95 3.55
CA CYS A 54 -4.61 4.62 4.12
C CYS A 54 -3.95 4.58 5.49
N ARG A 55 -4.66 4.10 6.52
CA ARG A 55 -4.03 3.84 7.81
C ARG A 55 -3.25 2.54 7.73
N VAL A 56 -1.98 2.56 8.12
CA VAL A 56 -1.08 1.38 8.08
C VAL A 56 -1.67 0.20 8.84
N ARG A 57 -2.39 0.44 9.94
CA ARG A 57 -3.05 -0.60 10.74
C ARG A 57 -4.12 -1.43 10.00
N TYR A 58 -4.59 -0.97 8.84
CA TYR A 58 -5.58 -1.66 8.02
C TYR A 58 -4.99 -2.24 6.74
N LEU A 59 -3.68 -2.05 6.49
CA LEU A 59 -2.98 -2.73 5.42
C LEU A 59 -2.89 -4.21 5.78
N SER A 60 -3.54 -5.04 4.99
CA SER A 60 -3.66 -6.49 5.23
C SER A 60 -2.68 -7.30 4.39
N PHE A 61 -2.24 -6.77 3.24
CA PHE A 61 -1.31 -7.46 2.35
C PHE A 61 -0.47 -6.47 1.54
N LEU A 62 0.81 -6.77 1.35
CA LEU A 62 1.74 -6.03 0.50
C LEU A 62 2.46 -7.06 -0.38
N GLY A 63 2.61 -6.77 -1.67
CA GLY A 63 3.33 -7.66 -2.58
C GLY A 63 3.69 -7.00 -3.90
N PHE A 64 4.47 -7.74 -4.70
CA PHE A 64 4.74 -7.40 -6.08
C PHE A 64 3.72 -8.06 -7.00
N GLY A 65 3.43 -7.40 -8.12
CA GLY A 65 2.76 -8.05 -9.24
C GLY A 65 3.68 -9.08 -9.91
N ARG A 66 3.23 -9.64 -11.03
CA ARG A 66 4.04 -10.57 -11.84
C ARG A 66 5.32 -9.93 -12.39
N ASP A 67 5.27 -8.63 -12.63
CA ASP A 67 6.41 -7.78 -12.96
C ASP A 67 6.82 -6.99 -11.71
N VAL A 68 8.12 -7.03 -11.37
CA VAL A 68 8.74 -6.33 -10.23
C VAL A 68 8.64 -4.81 -10.29
N LYS A 69 8.25 -4.26 -11.46
CA LYS A 69 7.92 -2.84 -11.62
C LYS A 69 6.58 -2.48 -11.01
N HIS A 70 5.73 -3.47 -10.74
CA HIS A 70 4.44 -3.27 -10.09
C HIS A 70 4.51 -3.75 -8.64
N CYS A 71 4.17 -2.88 -7.70
CA CYS A 71 3.85 -3.28 -6.33
C CYS A 71 2.44 -2.84 -5.98
N ALA A 72 1.85 -3.54 -5.04
CA ALA A 72 0.51 -3.23 -4.59
C ALA A 72 0.32 -3.58 -3.12
N PHE A 73 -0.65 -2.92 -2.49
CA PHE A 73 -1.09 -3.30 -1.16
C PHE A 73 -2.61 -3.29 -1.06
N ILE A 74 -3.14 -4.17 -0.23
CA ILE A 74 -4.56 -4.31 0.08
C ILE A 74 -4.83 -3.69 1.45
N VAL A 75 -5.89 -2.89 1.52
CA VAL A 75 -6.37 -2.24 2.74
C VAL A 75 -7.81 -2.68 3.00
N ALA A 76 -8.10 -3.07 4.24
CA ALA A 76 -9.46 -3.26 4.73
C ALA A 76 -10.11 -1.90 5.04
N GLN A 77 -11.18 -1.56 4.34
CA GLN A 77 -12.00 -0.37 4.63
C GLN A 77 -13.18 -0.69 5.57
N SER A 78 -13.72 -1.91 5.48
CA SER A 78 -14.69 -2.50 6.41
C SER A 78 -14.39 -4.00 6.55
N PHE A 79 -15.27 -4.75 7.22
CA PHE A 79 -15.13 -6.20 7.41
C PHE A 79 -15.05 -7.00 6.09
N ASP A 80 -15.80 -6.57 5.07
CA ASP A 80 -15.95 -7.25 3.78
C ASP A 80 -15.56 -6.37 2.58
N HIS A 81 -15.09 -5.14 2.82
CA HIS A 81 -14.68 -4.20 1.79
C HIS A 81 -13.16 -4.00 1.79
N PHE A 82 -12.51 -4.47 0.72
CA PHE A 82 -11.06 -4.38 0.55
C PHE A 82 -10.71 -3.59 -0.71
N VAL A 83 -9.71 -2.71 -0.60
CA VAL A 83 -9.19 -1.91 -1.71
C VAL A 83 -7.72 -2.24 -1.95
N CYS A 84 -7.40 -2.61 -3.19
CA CYS A 84 -6.02 -2.79 -3.64
C CYS A 84 -5.54 -1.52 -4.34
N TYR A 85 -4.42 -0.97 -3.87
CA TYR A 85 -3.73 0.15 -4.50
C TYR A 85 -2.53 -0.38 -5.26
N VAL A 86 -2.44 -0.09 -6.55
CA VAL A 86 -1.39 -0.57 -7.45
C VAL A 86 -0.51 0.60 -7.86
N PHE A 87 0.80 0.39 -7.78
CA PHE A 87 1.83 1.37 -8.13
C PHE A 87 2.78 0.76 -9.14
N TYR A 88 3.28 1.62 -10.02
CA TYR A 88 4.34 1.28 -10.97
C TYR A 88 5.57 2.14 -10.71
N ALA A 89 6.76 1.55 -10.78
CA ALA A 89 8.02 2.28 -10.80
C ALA A 89 9.06 1.57 -11.66
N ASP A 90 9.91 2.35 -12.32
CA ASP A 90 11.01 1.87 -13.17
C ASP A 90 12.36 2.24 -12.53
N PRO A 91 13.36 1.32 -12.48
CA PRO A 91 13.35 -0.04 -13.02
C PRO A 91 12.62 -1.08 -12.14
N SER A 92 12.22 -0.72 -10.92
CA SER A 92 11.47 -1.60 -10.01
C SER A 92 10.75 -0.79 -8.92
N ALA A 93 9.62 -1.31 -8.42
CA ALA A 93 8.89 -0.77 -7.28
C ALA A 93 9.46 -1.16 -5.90
N SER A 94 10.67 -1.73 -5.86
CA SER A 94 11.30 -2.24 -4.65
C SER A 94 11.51 -1.19 -3.57
N SER A 95 11.89 0.03 -3.94
CA SER A 95 12.11 1.12 -2.97
C SER A 95 10.82 1.43 -2.21
N LEU A 96 9.73 1.65 -2.95
CA LEU A 96 8.40 1.93 -2.38
C LEU A 96 7.93 0.78 -1.49
N ALA A 97 8.01 -0.47 -1.97
CA ALA A 97 7.59 -1.65 -1.21
C ALA A 97 8.36 -1.77 0.12
N LYS A 98 9.69 -1.58 0.11
CA LYS A 98 10.53 -1.62 1.32
C LYS A 98 10.14 -0.54 2.32
N THR A 99 9.83 0.67 1.84
CA THR A 99 9.39 1.77 2.73
C THR A 99 8.04 1.45 3.37
N ILE A 100 7.09 0.89 2.62
CA ILE A 100 5.79 0.46 3.17
C ILE A 100 5.99 -0.67 4.19
N GLU A 101 6.81 -1.68 3.86
CA GLU A 101 7.13 -2.78 4.77
C GLU A 101 7.73 -2.28 6.09
N ALA A 102 8.69 -1.36 6.02
CA ALA A 102 9.29 -0.73 7.19
C ALA A 102 8.26 0.01 8.04
N ALA A 103 7.33 0.75 7.42
CA ALA A 103 6.26 1.43 8.13
C ALA A 103 5.32 0.44 8.85
N CYS A 104 4.96 -0.68 8.21
CA CYS A 104 4.17 -1.75 8.82
C CYS A 104 4.90 -2.36 10.03
N LYS A 105 6.19 -2.67 9.89
CA LYS A 105 7.03 -3.21 10.98
C LYS A 105 7.11 -2.23 12.15
N LEU A 106 7.38 -0.95 11.89
CA LEU A 106 7.41 0.10 12.92
C LEU A 106 6.05 0.30 13.59
N ARG A 107 4.96 0.19 12.84
CA ARG A 107 3.61 0.29 13.40
C ARG A 107 3.30 -0.87 14.33
N TYR A 108 3.65 -2.08 13.91
CA TYR A 108 3.49 -3.29 14.73
C TYR A 108 4.32 -3.17 16.01
N GLN A 109 5.60 -2.78 15.92
CA GLN A 109 6.47 -2.59 17.07
C GLN A 109 5.88 -1.58 18.07
N LYS A 110 5.41 -0.43 17.60
CA LYS A 110 4.77 0.59 18.47
C LYS A 110 3.54 0.07 19.21
N VAL A 111 2.79 -0.86 18.61
CA VAL A 111 1.65 -1.48 19.29
C VAL A 111 2.16 -2.44 20.35
N MET A 112 3.15 -3.27 20.05
CA MET A 112 3.76 -4.16 21.04
C MET A 112 4.32 -3.39 22.23
N ASP A 113 5.09 -2.33 21.99
CA ASP A 113 5.72 -1.51 23.03
C ASP A 113 4.69 -0.86 23.96
N ALA A 114 3.55 -0.41 23.42
CA ALA A 114 2.47 0.20 24.20
C ALA A 114 1.73 -0.81 25.11
N HIS A 115 1.91 -2.11 24.89
CA HIS A 115 1.29 -3.18 25.69
C HIS A 115 2.33 -4.00 26.47
N LEU A 116 3.62 -3.65 26.40
CA LEU A 116 4.60 -4.21 27.32
C LEU A 116 4.31 -3.63 28.71
N PRO A 117 4.17 -4.47 29.76
CA PRO A 117 4.12 -3.96 31.13
C PRO A 117 5.41 -3.18 31.38
N GLU A 118 5.33 -2.03 32.04
CA GLU A 118 6.53 -1.31 32.48
C GLU A 118 7.33 -2.27 33.36
N SER A 119 8.36 -2.90 32.81
CA SER A 119 9.31 -3.67 33.59
C SER A 119 9.94 -2.71 34.59
N GLY A 120 9.62 -2.94 35.87
CA GLY A 120 9.78 -1.99 36.96
C GLY A 120 11.14 -1.31 37.01
N LYS A 121 11.08 0.00 37.26
CA LYS A 121 12.17 0.73 37.91
C LYS A 121 12.18 0.41 39.40
#